data_AF-A0A1I2KVR7-F1
#
_entry.id   AF-A0A1I2KVR7-F1
#
_cell.length_a   1.000
_cell.length_b   1.000
_cell.length_c   1.000
_cell.angle_alpha   90.00
_cell.angle_beta   90.00
_cell.angle_gamma   90.00
#
_symmetry.space_group_name_H-M   'P 1'
#
loop_
_entity.id
_entity.type
_entity.pdbx_description
1 polymer ?
#
loop_
_entity_poly.entity_id
_entity_poly.type
_entity_poly.pdbx_seq_one_letter_code
_entity_poly.pdbx_strand_id
1 'polypeptide(L)'
;MQRGEVWWVRFDERRLVVLLSGDDASGFRGMQVVAPAGLDISGLGIEVAVGAGEGLPIEGVLRLAFPRPGFTPCTWLTTVSRDDLMERAAVLSSGKLSEIDDALRRAEQEQEGTPATTAKLSGIREALRRGDLG
;
A
#
# COMPACT_ATOMS: atom_id res chain seq x y z
N MET A 1 -0.11 20.83 -2.78
CA MET A 1 -0.12 19.36 -2.75
C MET A 1 1.31 18.91 -2.99
N GLN A 2 1.87 18.19 -2.02
CA GLN A 2 3.27 17.80 -2.00
C GLN A 2 3.40 16.32 -1.63
N ARG A 3 4.51 15.73 -2.05
CA ARG A 3 4.89 14.38 -1.64
C ARG A 3 4.91 14.28 -0.11
N GLY A 4 4.32 13.20 0.41
CA GLY A 4 4.22 12.89 1.82
C GLY A 4 3.06 13.52 2.56
N GLU A 5 2.26 14.35 1.89
CA GLU A 5 0.94 14.70 2.42
C GLU A 5 -0.01 13.51 2.29
N VAL A 6 -0.87 13.33 3.29
CA VAL A 6 -1.95 12.35 3.28
C VAL A 6 -3.27 13.08 3.12
N TRP A 7 -4.06 12.67 2.15
CA TRP A 7 -5.30 13.33 1.77
C TRP A 7 -6.47 12.38 1.80
N TRP A 8 -7.63 12.90 2.15
CA TRP A 8 -8.88 12.26 1.80
C TRP A 8 -9.17 12.48 0.32
N VAL A 9 -9.44 11.40 -0.39
CA VAL A 9 -9.70 11.39 -1.82
C VAL A 9 -11.09 10.82 -2.07
N ARG A 10 -11.81 11.46 -2.98
CA ARG A 10 -13.10 10.97 -3.47
C ARG A 10 -12.86 9.91 -4.55
N PHE A 11 -13.07 8.65 -4.20
CA PHE A 11 -13.29 7.56 -5.15
C PHE A 11 -14.79 7.20 -5.16
N ASP A 12 -15.11 5.92 -5.41
CA ASP A 12 -16.42 5.33 -5.11
C ASP A 12 -16.80 5.51 -3.63
N GLU A 13 -15.82 5.30 -2.76
CA GLU A 13 -15.84 5.61 -1.34
C GLU A 13 -14.68 6.53 -0.99
N ARG A 14 -14.83 7.29 0.09
CA ARG A 14 -13.79 8.19 0.55
C ARG A 14 -12.64 7.40 1.18
N ARG A 15 -11.42 7.57 0.65
CA ARG A 15 -10.22 6.84 1.09
C ARG A 15 -9.07 7.77 1.40
N LEU A 16 -8.21 7.39 2.34
CA LEU A 16 -6.95 8.08 2.56
C LEU A 16 -5.93 7.66 1.50
N VAL A 17 -5.20 8.64 0.99
CA VAL A 17 -4.12 8.44 0.01
C VAL A 17 -2.88 9.21 0.45
N VAL A 18 -1.74 8.53 0.45
CA VAL A 18 -0.44 9.17 0.61
C VAL A 18 0.08 9.61 -0.76
N LEU A 19 0.36 10.90 -0.94
CA LEU A 19 0.93 11.41 -2.19
C LEU A 19 2.41 11.03 -2.28
N LEU A 20 2.78 10.30 -3.33
CA LEU A 20 4.13 9.82 -3.58
C LEU A 20 4.90 10.70 -4.57
N SER A 21 4.22 11.43 -5.45
CA SER A 21 4.85 12.43 -6.31
C SER A 21 4.11 13.77 -6.22
N GLY A 22 4.79 14.83 -6.66
CA GLY A 22 4.15 16.12 -6.90
C GLY A 22 3.22 16.07 -8.12
N ASP A 23 2.51 17.18 -8.35
CA ASP A 23 1.59 17.37 -9.47
C ASP A 23 2.39 17.37 -10.78
N ASP A 24 2.28 16.30 -11.58
CA ASP A 24 2.71 16.31 -12.97
C ASP A 24 1.50 16.55 -13.89
N ALA A 25 1.71 16.61 -15.21
CA ALA A 25 0.61 16.85 -16.15
C ALA A 25 -0.49 15.77 -16.11
N SER A 26 -0.19 14.61 -15.52
CA SER A 26 -1.12 13.48 -15.32
C SER A 26 -1.73 13.43 -13.91
N GLY A 27 -1.35 14.33 -13.00
CA GLY A 27 -1.85 14.40 -11.62
C GLY A 27 -0.84 13.92 -10.58
N PHE A 28 -1.33 13.44 -9.44
CA PHE A 28 -0.49 12.97 -8.34
C PHE A 28 -0.42 11.45 -8.33
N ARG A 29 0.78 10.86 -8.31
CA ARG A 29 0.94 9.46 -7.96
C ARG A 29 0.70 9.33 -6.45
N GLY A 30 -0.25 8.49 -6.07
CA GLY A 30 -0.61 8.26 -4.68
C GLY A 30 -0.78 6.77 -4.38
N MET A 31 -0.75 6.42 -3.10
CA MET A 31 -1.02 5.06 -2.65
C MET A 31 -2.11 5.06 -1.59
N GLN A 32 -3.12 4.22 -1.79
CA GLN A 32 -4.26 4.15 -0.88
C GLN A 32 -3.85 3.49 0.45
N VAL A 33 -4.35 4.05 1.54
CA VAL A 33 -4.31 3.40 2.86
C VAL A 33 -5.44 2.37 2.90
N VAL A 34 -5.09 1.11 3.15
CA VAL A 34 -6.04 -0.02 3.19
C VAL A 34 -5.96 -0.75 4.52
N ALA A 35 -6.95 -1.60 4.81
CA ALA A 35 -6.89 -2.49 5.96
C ALA A 35 -5.69 -3.46 5.84
N PRO A 36 -5.01 -3.81 6.96
CA PRO A 36 -3.94 -4.82 6.97
C PRO A 36 -4.42 -6.17 6.42
N ALA A 37 -3.50 -7.00 5.91
CA ALA A 37 -3.86 -8.28 5.31
C ALA A 37 -4.43 -9.28 6.34
N GLY A 38 -4.13 -9.07 7.63
CA GLY A 38 -4.56 -9.97 8.71
C GLY A 38 -3.85 -11.33 8.72
N LEU A 39 -2.90 -11.54 7.83
CA LEU A 39 -2.12 -12.78 7.70
C LEU A 39 -0.66 -12.46 7.32
N ASP A 40 0.24 -13.40 7.58
CA ASP A 40 1.65 -13.24 7.29
C ASP A 40 1.93 -13.29 5.77
N ILE A 41 2.00 -12.09 5.16
CA ILE A 41 2.32 -11.90 3.75
C ILE A 41 3.82 -11.83 3.46
N SER A 42 4.71 -12.21 4.40
CA SER A 42 6.16 -12.17 4.16
C SER A 42 6.53 -12.99 2.92
N GLY A 43 7.30 -12.37 2.03
CA GLY A 43 7.65 -12.92 0.72
C GLY A 43 6.58 -12.70 -0.37
N LEU A 44 5.38 -12.23 -0.05
CA LEU A 44 4.32 -11.85 -1.00
C LEU A 44 4.23 -10.34 -1.21
N GLY A 45 4.61 -9.57 -0.20
CA GLY A 45 4.62 -8.12 -0.26
C GLY A 45 5.14 -7.49 1.03
N ILE A 46 5.01 -6.18 1.12
CA ILE A 46 5.34 -5.35 2.28
C ILE A 46 4.09 -4.55 2.66
N GLU A 47 3.82 -4.46 3.95
CA GLU A 47 2.87 -3.51 4.52
C GLU A 47 3.64 -2.49 5.36
N VAL A 48 3.50 -1.21 5.02
CA VAL A 48 4.01 -0.10 5.82
C VAL A 48 2.85 0.47 6.63
N ALA A 49 2.93 0.39 7.95
CA ALA A 49 1.86 0.88 8.83
C ALA A 49 1.81 2.41 8.83
N VAL A 50 0.58 2.93 8.75
CA VAL A 50 0.26 4.36 8.87
C VAL A 50 -1.01 4.51 9.70
N GLY A 51 -1.03 5.47 10.61
CA GLY A 51 -2.13 5.56 11.58
C GLY A 51 -2.02 6.76 12.50
N ALA A 52 -2.49 6.61 13.73
CA ALA A 52 -2.52 7.68 14.74
C ALA A 52 -1.12 8.26 15.02
N GLY A 53 -0.07 7.45 14.96
CA GLY A 53 1.32 7.91 15.10
C GLY A 53 1.72 8.98 14.07
N GLU A 54 1.10 8.92 12.89
CA GLU A 54 1.33 9.81 11.75
C GLU A 54 0.28 10.94 11.69
N GLY A 55 -0.60 11.03 12.68
CA GLY A 55 -1.70 12.00 12.74
C GLY A 55 -2.94 11.61 11.92
N LEU A 56 -3.06 10.35 11.51
CA LEU A 56 -4.22 9.89 10.73
C LEU A 56 -5.42 9.55 11.61
N PRO A 57 -6.66 9.77 11.12
CA PRO A 57 -7.88 9.45 11.85
C PRO A 57 -8.24 7.96 11.85
N ILE A 58 -7.57 7.15 11.03
CA ILE A 58 -7.79 5.70 10.90
C ILE A 58 -6.45 4.98 10.84
N GLU A 59 -6.43 3.75 11.35
CA GLU A 59 -5.30 2.83 11.21
C GLU A 59 -5.37 2.11 9.87
N GLY A 60 -4.21 1.87 9.27
CA GLY A 60 -4.12 1.07 8.06
C GLY A 60 -2.69 0.84 7.60
N VAL A 61 -2.57 0.34 6.38
CA VAL A 61 -1.30 0.03 5.76
C VAL A 61 -1.25 0.54 4.33
N LEU A 62 -0.04 0.87 3.93
CA LEU A 62 0.39 0.99 2.56
C LEU A 62 0.91 -0.38 2.10
N ARG A 63 0.17 -1.06 1.21
CA ARG A 63 0.51 -2.42 0.75
C ARG A 63 1.17 -2.41 -0.62
N LEU A 64 2.36 -3.01 -0.69
CA LEU A 64 3.13 -3.22 -1.91
C LEU A 64 3.28 -4.71 -2.18
N ALA A 65 2.76 -5.18 -3.31
CA ALA A 65 2.91 -6.57 -3.70
C ALA A 65 4.24 -6.76 -4.45
N PHE A 66 4.92 -7.89 -4.22
CA PHE A 66 6.10 -8.24 -4.99
C PHE A 66 5.70 -8.82 -6.35
N PRO A 67 6.32 -8.37 -7.46
CA PRO A 67 6.04 -8.89 -8.79
C PRO A 67 6.42 -10.37 -8.86
N ARG A 68 5.57 -11.18 -9.51
CA ARG A 68 5.80 -12.60 -9.68
C ARG A 68 5.30 -13.13 -11.02
N PRO A 69 6.01 -14.06 -11.65
CA PRO A 69 5.49 -14.77 -12.82
C PRO A 69 4.14 -15.43 -12.50
N GLY A 70 3.13 -15.18 -13.34
CA GLY A 70 1.80 -15.77 -13.21
C GLY A 70 0.89 -15.11 -12.15
N PHE A 71 1.32 -14.03 -11.50
CA PHE A 71 0.49 -13.27 -10.56
C PHE A 71 0.47 -11.78 -10.91
N THR A 72 -0.72 -11.17 -10.91
CA THR A 72 -0.84 -9.71 -11.00
C THR A 72 -0.57 -9.11 -9.62
N PRO A 73 0.43 -8.23 -9.45
CA PRO A 73 0.69 -7.58 -8.17
C PRO A 73 -0.47 -6.64 -7.83
N CYS A 74 -1.13 -6.87 -6.69
CA CYS A 74 -2.21 -6.02 -6.18
C CYS A 74 -1.66 -4.86 -5.35
N THR A 75 -0.82 -4.01 -5.96
CA THR A 75 -0.33 -2.78 -5.31
C THR A 75 -1.39 -1.69 -5.50
N TRP A 76 -1.84 -1.07 -4.39
CA TRP A 76 -2.88 -0.02 -4.39
C TRP A 76 -2.36 1.36 -4.81
N LEU A 77 -1.52 1.37 -5.83
CA LEU A 77 -0.96 2.57 -6.44
C LEU A 77 -1.96 3.13 -7.45
N THR A 78 -2.20 4.43 -7.39
CA THR A 78 -3.15 5.11 -8.27
C THR A 78 -2.64 6.50 -8.65
N THR A 79 -3.14 7.01 -9.76
CA THR A 79 -3.07 8.44 -10.06
C THR A 79 -4.30 9.12 -9.46
N VAL A 80 -4.11 10.28 -8.86
CA VAL A 80 -5.17 11.09 -8.23
C VAL A 80 -5.18 12.45 -8.90
N SER A 81 -6.35 12.90 -9.33
CA SER A 81 -6.52 14.24 -9.87
C SER A 81 -6.53 15.27 -8.73
N ARG A 82 -6.18 16.52 -9.05
CA ARG A 82 -6.31 17.64 -8.10
C ARG A 82 -7.75 17.83 -7.62
N ASP A 83 -8.73 17.59 -8.49
CA ASP A 83 -10.15 17.83 -8.23
C ASP A 83 -10.79 16.77 -7.33
N ASP A 84 -10.13 15.62 -7.15
CA ASP A 84 -10.58 14.54 -6.27
C ASP A 84 -9.96 14.60 -4.86
N LEU A 85 -8.95 15.45 -4.66
CA LEU A 85 -8.37 15.71 -3.35
C LEU A 85 -9.30 16.62 -2.53
N MET A 86 -9.78 16.12 -1.40
CA MET A 86 -10.75 16.80 -0.54
C MET A 86 -10.02 17.62 0.54
N GLU A 87 -9.91 17.10 1.76
CA GLU A 87 -9.14 17.70 2.84
C GLU A 87 -7.85 16.92 3.15
N ARG A 88 -6.79 17.65 3.46
CA ARG A 88 -5.52 17.07 3.92
C ARG A 88 -5.71 16.53 5.34
N ALA A 89 -5.42 15.25 5.54
CA ALA A 89 -5.49 14.58 6.84
C ALA A 89 -4.22 14.78 7.66
N ALA A 90 -3.04 14.63 7.05
CA ALA A 90 -1.76 14.75 7.74
C ALA A 90 -0.58 15.06 6.79
N VAL A 91 0.59 15.26 7.37
CA VAL A 91 1.88 15.31 6.67
C VAL A 91 2.81 14.30 7.35
N LEU A 92 3.31 13.34 6.58
CA LEU A 92 4.19 12.31 7.11
C LEU A 92 5.56 12.87 7.47
N SER A 93 6.16 12.32 8.52
CA SER A 93 7.54 12.64 8.90
C SER A 93 8.53 12.16 7.84
N SER A 94 9.72 12.77 7.79
CA SER A 94 10.80 12.32 6.90
C SER A 94 11.20 10.87 7.16
N GLY A 95 11.18 10.43 8.42
CA GLY A 95 11.45 9.04 8.79
C GLY A 95 10.44 8.07 8.20
N LYS A 96 9.13 8.39 8.30
CA LYS A 96 8.07 7.57 7.71
C LYS A 96 8.15 7.57 6.18
N LEU A 97 8.48 8.70 5.56
CA LEU A 97 8.69 8.76 4.11
C LEU A 97 9.87 7.90 3.65
N SER A 98 10.96 7.87 4.42
CA SER A 98 12.09 6.98 4.13
C SER A 98 11.70 5.51 4.21
N GLU A 99 10.89 5.12 5.20
CA GLU A 99 10.36 3.76 5.33
C GLU A 99 9.52 3.36 4.09
N ILE A 100 8.66 4.27 3.61
CA ILE A 100 7.87 4.07 2.39
C ILE A 100 8.77 3.93 1.16
N ASP A 101 9.81 4.75 1.05
CA ASP A 101 10.78 4.68 -0.05
C ASP A 101 11.58 3.39 -0.07
N ASP A 102 12.00 2.90 1.10
CA ASP A 102 12.63 1.61 1.23
C ASP A 102 11.70 0.47 0.80
N ALA A 103 10.42 0.54 1.18
CA ALA A 103 9.42 -0.44 0.79
C ALA A 103 9.16 -0.43 -0.73
N LEU A 104 9.03 0.76 -1.34
CA LEU A 104 8.88 0.92 -2.80
C LEU A 104 10.08 0.32 -3.55
N ARG A 105 11.30 0.67 -3.15
CA ARG A 105 12.52 0.12 -3.77
C ARG A 105 12.58 -1.40 -3.67
N ARG A 106 12.26 -1.97 -2.50
CA ARG A 106 12.25 -3.43 -2.30
C ARG A 106 11.16 -4.12 -3.11
N ALA A 107 10.03 -3.47 -3.32
CA ALA A 107 8.93 -4.02 -4.09
C ALA A 107 9.18 -4.03 -5.61
N GLU A 108 10.00 -3.09 -6.10
CA GLU A 108 10.42 -3.02 -7.51
C GLU A 108 11.52 -4.03 -7.87
N GLN A 109 12.28 -4.53 -6.89
CA GLN A 109 13.27 -5.56 -7.14
C GLN A 109 12.60 -6.91 -7.40
N GLU A 110 12.95 -7.56 -8.52
CA GLU A 110 12.52 -8.93 -8.81
C GLU A 110 12.96 -9.84 -7.66
N GLN A 111 11.97 -10.39 -6.95
CA GLN A 111 12.22 -11.46 -6.00
C GLN A 111 12.08 -12.80 -6.72
N GLU A 112 13.19 -13.51 -6.87
CA GLU A 112 13.14 -14.92 -7.24
C GLU A 112 12.20 -15.65 -6.26
N GLY A 113 11.17 -16.30 -6.82
CA GLY A 113 10.21 -17.03 -6.02
C GLY A 113 10.89 -18.16 -5.26
N THR A 114 10.99 -18.03 -3.93
CA THR A 114 11.54 -19.10 -3.10
C THR A 114 10.51 -20.23 -2.95
N PRO A 115 10.93 -21.50 -2.85
CA PRO A 115 10.03 -22.63 -2.56
C PRO A 115 9.16 -22.41 -1.31
N ALA A 116 9.72 -21.74 -0.30
CA ALA A 116 9.01 -21.35 0.92
C ALA A 116 7.81 -20.44 0.64
N THR A 117 7.92 -19.54 -0.33
CA THR A 117 6.82 -18.63 -0.65
C THR A 117 5.71 -19.30 -1.46
N THR A 118 6.07 -20.23 -2.37
CA THR A 118 5.09 -21.06 -3.07
C THR A 118 4.30 -21.93 -2.09
N ALA A 119 4.98 -22.53 -1.11
CA ALA A 119 4.34 -23.29 -0.05
C ALA A 119 3.38 -22.42 0.79
N LYS A 120 3.80 -21.20 1.14
CA LYS A 120 2.95 -20.23 1.86
C LYS A 120 1.69 -19.88 1.06
N LEU A 121 1.80 -19.62 -0.24
CA LEU A 121 0.66 -19.37 -1.12
C LEU A 121 -0.35 -20.53 -1.13
N SER A 122 0.14 -21.77 -1.25
CA SER A 122 -0.74 -22.94 -1.17
C SER A 122 -1.43 -23.04 0.19
N GLY A 123 -0.72 -22.75 1.30
CA GLY A 123 -1.29 -22.75 2.64
C GLY A 123 -2.38 -21.69 2.81
N ILE A 124 -2.14 -20.45 2.36
CA ILE A 124 -3.14 -19.37 2.40
C ILE A 124 -4.37 -19.77 1.57
N ARG A 125 -4.17 -20.33 0.36
CA ARG A 125 -5.26 -20.79 -0.50
C ARG A 125 -6.07 -21.91 0.14
N GLU A 126 -5.43 -22.82 0.85
CA GLU A 126 -6.11 -23.90 1.57
C GLU A 126 -6.90 -23.37 2.77
N ALA A 127 -6.31 -22.48 3.58
CA ALA A 127 -7.01 -21.84 4.70
C ALA A 127 -8.26 -21.07 4.24
N LEU A 128 -8.16 -20.33 3.13
CA LEU A 128 -9.30 -19.67 2.49
C LEU A 128 -10.38 -20.67 2.07
N ARG A 129 -10.02 -21.81 1.48
CA ARG A 129 -10.97 -22.85 1.08
C ARG A 129 -11.70 -23.48 2.27
N ARG A 130 -11.04 -23.57 3.43
CA ARG A 130 -11.62 -24.15 4.65
C ARG A 130 -12.42 -23.14 5.47
N GLY A 131 -12.29 -21.85 5.17
CA GLY A 131 -12.95 -20.78 5.94
C GLY A 131 -12.23 -20.47 7.26
N ASP A 132 -10.96 -20.88 7.39
CA ASP A 132 -10.19 -20.79 8.64
C ASP A 132 -9.58 -19.40 8.88
N LEU A 133 -9.75 -18.46 7.94
CA LEU A 133 -9.29 -17.08 8.07
C LEU A 133 -10.43 -16.23 8.63
N GLY A 134 -10.70 -16.39 9.92
CA GLY A 134 -11.68 -15.63 10.69
C GLY A 134 -11.04 -15.03 11.94
#